data_AF-A0A7C4FVX2-F1
#
_entry.id   AF-A0A7C4FVX2-F1
#
_cell.length_a   1.000
_cell.length_b   1.000
_cell.length_c   1.000
_cell.angle_alpha   90.00
_cell.angle_beta   90.00
_cell.angle_gamma   90.00
#
_symmetry.space_group_name_H-M   'P 1'
#
loop_
_entity.id
_entity.type
_entity.pdbx_description
1 polymer ?
#
loop_
_entity_poly.entity_id
_entity_poly.type
_entity_poly.pdbx_seq_one_letter_code
_entity_poly.pdbx_strand_id
1 'polypeptide(L)'
;MIATSANRHRGDFGHFSLQLRGFTNLDVRTLVAQLLDLDPAHYPLGRMTHDLRRLRLHGIIERIPRSHRYQLTPRGVRSSLFFSRAYARLLRSKLAEIMPAQVPPLPSPLRLAFDRLTAQIDTCCQEERWVA
;
A
#
# COMPACT_ATOMS: atom_id res chain seq x y z
N MET A 1 -14.44 -13.77 29.53
CA MET A 1 -13.10 -13.19 29.75
C MET A 1 -12.33 -13.39 28.45
N ILE A 2 -12.54 -12.50 27.47
CA ILE A 2 -12.01 -12.64 26.10
C ILE A 2 -10.77 -11.76 26.02
N ALA A 3 -9.63 -12.39 25.75
CA ALA A 3 -8.34 -11.74 25.61
C ALA A 3 -8.35 -10.74 24.44
N THR A 4 -8.15 -9.47 24.79
CA THR A 4 -7.83 -8.38 23.87
C THR A 4 -6.48 -8.66 23.22
N SER A 5 -6.48 -9.21 22.00
CA SER A 5 -5.30 -9.23 21.15
C SER A 5 -5.08 -7.83 20.57
N ALA A 6 -4.29 -7.04 21.30
CA ALA A 6 -3.77 -5.77 20.83
C ALA A 6 -2.77 -6.05 19.69
N ASN A 7 -3.27 -6.01 18.45
CA ASN A 7 -2.46 -6.21 17.26
C ASN A 7 -1.55 -4.99 17.04
N ARG A 8 -0.40 -5.02 17.71
CA ARG A 8 0.66 -4.03 17.60
C ARG A 8 1.52 -4.33 16.37
N HIS A 9 0.99 -4.07 15.18
CA HIS A 9 1.79 -4.02 13.97
C HIS A 9 2.63 -2.73 13.97
N ARG A 10 3.78 -2.80 14.66
CA ARG A 10 4.90 -1.89 14.38
C ARG A 10 5.24 -2.05 12.90
N GLY A 11 5.22 -0.94 12.18
CA GLY A 11 5.48 -0.91 10.75
C GLY A 11 6.93 -1.24 10.43
N ASP A 12 7.16 -2.49 10.03
CA ASP A 12 8.42 -2.94 9.43
C ASP A 12 8.45 -2.66 7.93
N PHE A 13 8.02 -1.46 7.51
CA PHE A 13 8.20 -0.96 6.14
C PHE A 13 9.70 -0.75 5.77
N GLY A 14 10.61 -0.97 6.72
CA GLY A 14 12.06 -0.78 6.58
C GLY A 14 12.78 -1.85 5.77
N HIS A 15 12.14 -2.96 5.39
CA HIS A 15 12.84 -4.09 4.75
C HIS A 15 13.06 -3.94 3.23
N PHE A 16 12.61 -2.85 2.60
CA PHE A 16 12.78 -2.63 1.16
C PHE A 16 14.14 -2.02 0.77
N SER A 17 14.89 -1.43 1.71
CA SER A 17 16.02 -0.56 1.32
C SER A 17 17.39 -1.23 1.22
N LEU A 18 17.60 -2.48 1.69
CA LEU A 18 18.97 -3.01 1.83
C LEU A 18 19.16 -4.50 1.45
N GLN A 19 18.33 -5.08 0.58
CA GLN A 19 18.80 -6.30 -0.10
C GLN A 19 19.78 -5.90 -1.20
N LEU A 20 21.06 -5.74 -0.84
CA LEU A 20 22.20 -5.52 -1.76
C LEU A 20 22.30 -6.57 -2.89
N ARG A 21 21.53 -7.65 -2.81
CA ARG A 21 21.47 -8.75 -3.80
C ARG A 21 20.18 -8.78 -4.63
N GLY A 22 19.28 -7.82 -4.46
CA GLY A 22 17.95 -7.84 -5.09
C GLY A 22 16.99 -8.86 -4.46
N PHE A 23 15.74 -8.88 -4.92
CA PHE A 23 14.63 -9.68 -4.39
C PHE A 23 14.03 -10.60 -5.44
N THR A 24 13.39 -11.68 -5.01
CA THR A 24 12.66 -12.62 -5.88
C THR A 24 11.17 -12.28 -5.94
N ASN A 25 10.44 -12.93 -6.85
CA ASN A 25 8.98 -12.84 -6.90
C ASN A 25 8.33 -13.31 -5.58
N LEU A 26 8.86 -14.40 -4.99
CA LEU A 26 8.35 -14.95 -3.74
C LEU A 26 8.52 -13.97 -2.56
N ASP A 27 9.68 -13.31 -2.48
CA ASP A 27 9.97 -12.33 -1.43
C ASP A 27 8.95 -11.18 -1.47
N VAL A 28 8.73 -10.60 -2.66
CA VAL A 28 7.79 -9.50 -2.83
C VAL A 28 6.35 -9.96 -2.61
N ARG A 29 5.97 -11.13 -3.11
CA ARG A 29 4.62 -11.68 -2.92
C ARG A 29 4.29 -11.84 -1.44
N THR A 30 5.23 -12.35 -0.65
CA THR A 30 5.04 -12.54 0.80
C THR A 30 4.79 -11.21 1.50
N LEU A 31 5.60 -10.19 1.18
CA LEU A 31 5.44 -8.85 1.74
C LEU A 31 4.13 -8.19 1.30
N VAL A 32 3.77 -8.30 0.03
CA VAL A 32 2.54 -7.70 -0.51
C VAL A 32 1.30 -8.37 0.11
N ALA A 33 1.31 -9.69 0.26
CA ALA A 33 0.23 -10.41 0.93
C ALA A 33 0.06 -9.92 2.37
N GLN A 34 1.15 -9.84 3.14
CA GLN A 34 1.13 -9.30 4.51
C GLN A 34 0.61 -7.86 4.57
N LEU A 35 1.05 -7.00 3.66
CA LEU A 35 0.63 -5.60 3.61
C LEU A 35 -0.86 -5.40 3.30
N LEU A 36 -1.43 -6.33 2.52
CA LEU A 36 -2.85 -6.32 2.17
C LEU A 36 -3.71 -7.06 3.20
N ASP A 37 -3.12 -7.57 4.28
CA ASP A 37 -3.77 -8.47 5.24
C ASP A 37 -4.45 -9.67 4.53
N LEU A 38 -3.82 -10.13 3.45
CA LEU A 38 -4.25 -11.29 2.68
C LEU A 38 -3.36 -12.47 3.02
N ASP A 39 -3.96 -13.65 3.16
CA ASP A 39 -3.21 -14.90 3.10
C ASP A 39 -2.47 -14.95 1.74
N PRO A 40 -1.16 -15.27 1.70
CA PRO A 40 -0.41 -15.48 0.47
C PRO A 40 -1.11 -16.38 -0.57
N ALA A 41 -1.95 -17.33 -0.14
CA ALA A 41 -2.78 -18.14 -1.04
C ALA A 41 -3.77 -17.30 -1.87
N HIS A 42 -4.25 -16.18 -1.33
CA HIS A 42 -5.19 -15.24 -1.95
C HIS A 42 -4.52 -14.13 -2.75
N TYR A 43 -3.18 -14.08 -2.79
CA TYR A 43 -2.42 -13.28 -3.76
C TYR A 43 -1.80 -14.19 -4.83
N PRO A 44 -2.45 -14.38 -6.00
CA PRO A 44 -2.00 -15.36 -6.99
C PRO A 44 -0.60 -15.05 -7.54
N LEU A 45 0.18 -16.08 -7.81
CA LEU A 45 1.53 -15.94 -8.40
C LEU A 45 1.50 -15.22 -9.76
N GLY A 46 0.44 -15.46 -10.55
CA GLY A 46 0.22 -14.75 -11.83
C GLY A 46 0.04 -13.25 -11.65
N ARG A 47 -0.63 -12.83 -10.57
CA ARG A 47 -0.79 -11.41 -10.22
C ARG A 47 0.56 -10.77 -9.90
N MET A 48 1.37 -11.41 -9.04
CA MET A 48 2.71 -10.91 -8.71
C MET A 48 3.61 -10.80 -9.95
N THR A 49 3.57 -11.81 -10.84
CA THR A 49 4.33 -11.78 -12.10
C THR A 49 3.89 -10.62 -12.99
N HIS A 50 2.59 -10.37 -13.07
CA HIS A 50 2.05 -9.24 -13.81
C HIS A 50 2.50 -7.89 -13.21
N ASP A 51 2.51 -7.76 -11.89
CA ASP A 51 2.96 -6.55 -11.21
C ASP A 51 4.46 -6.29 -11.41
N LEU A 52 5.30 -7.32 -11.28
CA LEU A 52 6.74 -7.19 -11.58
C LEU A 52 6.99 -6.80 -13.03
N ARG A 53 6.18 -7.33 -13.97
CA ARG A 53 6.25 -6.91 -15.37
C ARG A 53 5.95 -5.43 -15.52
N ARG A 54 4.90 -4.92 -14.89
CA ARG A 54 4.56 -3.48 -14.92
C ARG A 54 5.65 -2.62 -14.30
N LEU A 55 6.20 -3.01 -13.15
CA LEU A 55 7.29 -2.29 -12.50
C LEU A 55 8.55 -2.21 -13.38
N ARG A 56 8.83 -3.27 -14.16
CA ARG A 56 9.92 -3.26 -15.16
C ARG A 56 9.63 -2.33 -16.32
N LEU A 57 8.41 -2.37 -16.86
CA LEU A 57 8.00 -1.50 -17.98
C LEU A 57 8.11 -0.01 -17.62
N HIS A 58 7.80 0.34 -16.36
CA HIS A 58 7.97 1.71 -15.86
C HIS A 58 9.40 2.06 -15.42
N GLY A 59 10.35 1.13 -15.56
CA GLY A 59 11.76 1.34 -15.20
C GLY A 59 12.01 1.52 -13.70
N ILE A 60 11.11 1.02 -12.86
CA ILE A 60 11.25 1.06 -11.39
C ILE A 60 12.19 -0.05 -10.93
N ILE A 61 12.07 -1.23 -11.53
CA ILE A 61 12.91 -2.39 -11.24
C ILE A 61 13.54 -2.92 -12.53
N GLU A 62 14.66 -3.62 -12.38
CA GLU A 62 15.30 -4.36 -13.45
C GLU A 62 15.64 -5.78 -13.00
N ARG A 63 15.76 -6.70 -13.97
CA ARG A 63 16.13 -8.09 -13.67
C ARG A 63 17.65 -8.21 -13.64
N ILE A 64 18.20 -8.82 -12.60
CA ILE A 64 19.63 -9.10 -12.50
C ILE A 64 19.98 -10.20 -13.52
N PRO A 65 20.97 -9.99 -14.42
CA PRO A 65 21.34 -10.97 -15.43
C PRO A 65 21.63 -12.35 -14.84
N ARG A 66 21.24 -13.41 -15.57
CA ARG A 66 21.44 -14.82 -15.17
C ARG A 66 20.83 -15.21 -13.82
N SER A 67 19.80 -14.49 -13.35
CA SER A 67 19.11 -14.82 -12.09
C SER A 67 17.61 -14.56 -12.16
N HIS A 68 16.83 -15.13 -11.24
CA HIS A 68 15.41 -14.79 -11.04
C HIS A 68 15.20 -13.61 -10.08
N ARG A 69 16.25 -12.83 -9.83
CA ARG A 69 16.22 -11.70 -8.90
C ARG A 69 16.01 -10.39 -9.64
N TYR A 70 15.36 -9.46 -8.97
CA TYR A 70 15.10 -8.10 -9.41
C TYR A 70 15.75 -7.12 -8.45
N GLN A 71 16.14 -5.96 -8.95
CA GLN A 71 16.66 -4.87 -8.13
C GLN A 71 16.01 -3.56 -8.53
N LEU A 72 16.01 -2.59 -7.62
CA LEU A 72 15.54 -1.23 -7.92
C LEU A 72 16.54 -0.53 -8.83
N THR A 73 16.04 0.19 -9.84
CA THR A 73 16.85 1.13 -10.61
C THR A 73 17.12 2.40 -9.79
N PRO A 74 18.07 3.27 -10.18
CA PRO A 74 18.25 4.57 -9.52
C PRO A 74 17.00 5.45 -9.51
N ARG A 75 16.12 5.32 -10.52
CA ARG A 75 14.81 5.98 -10.56
C ARG A 75 13.86 5.31 -9.57
N GLY A 76 13.81 3.98 -9.56
CA GLY A 76 12.98 3.21 -8.64
C GLY A 76 13.30 3.47 -7.18
N VAL A 77 14.58 3.64 -6.82
CA VAL A 77 14.99 4.03 -5.46
C VAL A 77 14.40 5.40 -5.09
N ARG A 78 14.55 6.42 -5.95
CA ARG A 78 14.00 7.75 -5.71
C ARG A 78 12.49 7.72 -5.56
N SER A 79 11.78 7.01 -6.44
CA SER A 79 10.33 6.84 -6.37
C SER A 79 9.91 6.13 -5.08
N SER A 80 10.56 5.03 -4.72
CA SER A 80 10.24 4.25 -3.52
C SER A 80 10.45 5.07 -2.24
N LEU A 81 11.55 5.83 -2.17
CA LEU A 81 11.81 6.74 -1.05
C LEU A 81 10.80 7.88 -0.99
N PHE A 82 10.43 8.45 -2.14
CA PHE A 82 9.39 9.48 -2.20
C PHE A 82 8.06 8.96 -1.65
N PHE A 83 7.57 7.83 -2.16
CA PHE A 83 6.31 7.23 -1.69
C PHE A 83 6.37 6.85 -0.21
N SER A 84 7.48 6.26 0.25
CA SER A 84 7.63 5.88 1.66
C SER A 84 7.63 7.11 2.58
N ARG A 85 8.31 8.19 2.18
CA ARG A 85 8.36 9.44 2.97
C ARG A 85 7.04 10.20 2.92
N ALA A 86 6.41 10.29 1.75
CA ALA A 86 5.10 10.90 1.57
C ALA A 86 4.06 10.15 2.41
N TYR A 87 4.08 8.82 2.37
CA TYR A 87 3.22 8.00 3.20
C TYR A 87 3.48 8.24 4.69
N ALA A 88 4.73 8.16 5.15
CA ALA A 88 5.06 8.29 6.57
C ALA A 88 4.76 9.69 7.14
N ARG A 89 5.00 10.75 6.36
CA ARG A 89 4.93 12.14 6.85
C ARG A 89 3.59 12.82 6.59
N LEU A 90 3.00 12.58 5.43
CA LEU A 90 1.78 13.27 5.00
C LEU A 90 0.57 12.37 5.18
N LEU A 91 0.62 11.17 4.59
CA LEU A 91 -0.56 10.32 4.58
C LEU A 91 -0.83 9.69 5.93
N ARG A 92 0.16 9.19 6.67
CA ARG A 92 -0.10 8.50 7.94
C ARG A 92 -0.80 9.39 8.96
N SER A 93 -0.33 10.63 9.13
CA SER A 93 -0.91 11.59 10.09
C SER A 93 -2.27 12.11 9.61
N LYS A 94 -2.39 12.47 8.34
CA LYS A 94 -3.64 13.04 7.79
C LYS A 94 -4.71 11.99 7.53
N LEU A 95 -4.33 10.77 7.15
CA LEU A 95 -5.26 9.64 7.09
C LEU A 95 -5.73 9.27 8.50
N ALA A 96 -4.87 9.29 9.52
CA ALA A 96 -5.31 9.06 10.90
C ALA A 96 -6.31 10.13 11.40
N GLU A 97 -6.23 11.36 10.88
CA GLU A 97 -7.16 12.45 11.19
C GLU A 97 -8.57 12.21 10.60
N ILE A 98 -8.65 11.63 9.40
CA ILE A 98 -9.92 11.39 8.69
C ILE A 98 -10.49 9.97 8.91
N MET A 99 -9.66 8.98 9.23
CA MET A 99 -10.11 7.61 9.44
C MET A 99 -10.90 7.46 10.75
N PRO A 100 -11.96 6.62 10.77
CA PRO A 100 -12.77 6.39 11.97
C PRO A 100 -12.01 5.49 12.95
N ALA A 101 -11.02 6.06 13.67
CA ALA A 101 -10.22 5.33 14.65
C ALA A 101 -10.41 5.84 16.09
N GLN A 102 -10.92 7.07 16.26
CA GLN A 102 -11.01 7.73 17.56
C GLN A 102 -12.48 8.08 17.89
N VAL A 103 -12.95 7.61 19.06
CA VAL A 103 -14.20 8.06 19.71
C VAL A 103 -13.79 8.95 20.90
N PRO A 104 -14.19 10.23 21.00
CA PRO A 104 -14.91 11.03 20.00
C PRO A 104 -13.96 11.63 18.95
N PRO A 105 -14.43 11.84 17.70
CA PRO A 105 -13.61 12.45 16.66
C PRO A 105 -13.36 13.93 16.99
N LEU A 106 -12.10 14.35 17.08
CA LEU A 106 -11.79 15.77 17.09
C LEU A 106 -12.22 16.36 15.74
N PRO A 107 -13.09 17.39 15.71
CA PRO A 107 -13.52 18.00 14.47
C PRO A 107 -12.32 18.70 13.82
N SER A 108 -11.94 18.25 12.64
CA SER A 108 -10.89 18.88 11.84
C SER A 108 -11.45 19.35 10.49
N PRO A 109 -10.96 20.48 9.94
CA PRO A 109 -11.40 20.96 8.62
C PRO A 109 -11.21 19.91 7.52
N LEU A 110 -10.14 19.12 7.60
CA LEU A 110 -9.83 18.08 6.63
C LEU A 110 -10.84 16.93 6.68
N ARG A 111 -11.23 16.49 7.89
CA ARG A 111 -12.24 15.44 8.05
C ARG A 111 -13.60 15.87 7.53
N LEU A 112 -14.04 17.08 7.86
CA LEU A 112 -15.30 17.62 7.35
C LEU A 112 -15.32 17.71 5.81
N ALA A 113 -14.21 18.14 5.20
CA ALA A 113 -14.10 18.18 3.75
C ALA A 113 -14.12 16.78 3.13
N PHE A 114 -13.46 15.80 3.77
CA PHE A 114 -13.43 14.41 3.31
C PHE A 114 -14.82 13.76 3.41
N ASP A 115 -15.51 13.90 4.54
CA ASP A 115 -16.87 13.35 4.74
C ASP A 115 -17.86 13.91 3.70
N ARG A 116 -17.74 15.21 3.37
CA ARG A 116 -18.54 15.83 2.30
C ARG A 116 -18.25 15.23 0.93
N LEU A 117 -16.97 15.03 0.59
CA LEU A 117 -16.57 14.42 -0.67
C LEU A 117 -17.10 12.98 -0.78
N THR A 118 -16.96 12.17 0.27
CA THR A 118 -17.44 10.79 0.28
C THR A 118 -18.96 10.74 0.08
N ALA A 119 -19.73 11.58 0.77
CA ALA A 119 -21.18 11.65 0.59
C ALA A 119 -21.59 12.02 -0.85
N GLN A 120 -20.84 12.88 -1.52
CA GLN A 120 -21.08 13.23 -2.93
C GLN A 120 -20.76 12.06 -3.87
N ILE A 121 -19.64 11.36 -3.66
CA ILE A 121 -19.30 10.16 -4.43
C ILE A 121 -20.39 9.10 -4.28
N ASP A 122 -20.86 8.85 -3.06
CA ASP A 122 -21.92 7.86 -2.79
C ASP A 122 -23.23 8.23 -3.48
N THR A 123 -23.58 9.52 -3.50
CA THR A 123 -24.76 10.02 -4.24
C THR A 123 -24.64 9.74 -5.74
N CYS A 124 -23.51 10.12 -6.36
CA CYS A 124 -23.28 9.86 -7.78
C CYS A 124 -23.31 8.36 -8.11
N CYS A 125 -22.69 7.51 -7.28
CA CYS A 125 -22.72 6.07 -7.47
C CYS A 125 -24.13 5.47 -7.35
N GLN A 126 -24.99 6.04 -6.49
CA GLN A 126 -26.38 5.62 -6.39
C GLN A 126 -27.15 6.03 -7.65
N GLU A 127 -27.02 7.27 -8.10
CA GLU A 127 -27.67 7.76 -9.32
C GLU A 127 -27.36 6.89 -10.54
N GLU A 128 -26.09 6.54 -10.77
CA GLU A 128 -25.72 5.66 -11.88
C GLU A 128 -26.30 4.25 -11.75
N ARG A 129 -26.54 3.77 -10.52
CA ARG A 129 -27.13 2.45 -10.26
C ARG A 129 -28.62 2.38 -10.55
N TRP A 130 -29.32 3.52 -10.60
CA TRP A 130 -30.74 3.62 -10.96
C TRP A 130 -30.98 3.77 -12.47
N VAL A 131 -29.93 4.02 -13.25
CA VAL A 131 -30.00 4.22 -14.71
C VAL A 131 -29.71 2.92 -15.50
N ALA A 132 -29.26 1.85 -14.82
CA ALA A 132 -28.99 0.53 -15.37
C ALA A 132 -30.10 -0.48 -15.02
#